data_AF-F4PUK4-F1
#
_entry.id   AF-F4PUK4-F1
#
_cell.length_a   1.000
_cell.length_b   1.000
_cell.length_c   1.000
_cell.angle_alpha   90.00
_cell.angle_beta   90.00
_cell.angle_gamma   90.00
#
_symmetry.space_group_name_H-M   'P 1'
#
loop_
_entity.id
_entity.type
_entity.pdbx_description
1 polymer ?
#
loop_
_entity_poly.entity_id
_entity_poly.type
_entity_poly.pdbx_seq_one_letter_code
_entity_poly.pdbx_strand_id
1 'polypeptide(L)'
;MSDQQQDNSQQQPQPTDDTNNQVEEIKLDDSQQDKNRLCKHRGSCIHSTLYTWARGLLIGYGLRASMALLSAIFIRRLYKNPRKLVNQTLLHKDPIGFGLFLAFYTGGFKGVNCLLRAIRQKEDGYNSAIAGFVAGASMMFSKSTEVALYLFARALESLFNAAWKRGYVKSWKHGDTALFCFCTSVMFYAFVWEPNTVRPSYLKFLSKVAGKDRDLSQVTSKIRELYYISNGIKPTAA
;
A
#
# COMPACT_ATOMS: atom_id res chain seq x y z
N MET A 1 -53.40 43.93 -3.72
CA MET A 1 -53.44 43.41 -5.09
C MET A 1 -52.00 43.47 -5.59
N SER A 2 -51.25 42.40 -5.30
CA SER A 2 -50.64 41.49 -6.31
C SER A 2 -49.41 42.17 -6.96
N ASP A 3 -48.17 41.68 -6.98
CA ASP A 3 -47.62 40.32 -7.04
C ASP A 3 -46.09 40.34 -6.75
N GLN A 4 -45.56 39.20 -6.26
CA GLN A 4 -44.30 38.49 -6.59
C GLN A 4 -42.98 39.29 -6.77
N GLN A 5 -41.83 38.94 -6.16
CA GLN A 5 -41.04 37.68 -6.27
C GLN A 5 -39.87 37.80 -5.25
N GLN A 6 -39.71 36.99 -4.19
CA GLN A 6 -39.21 35.62 -4.14
C GLN A 6 -38.04 35.32 -5.10
N ASP A 7 -36.81 35.43 -4.59
CA ASP A 7 -35.70 34.61 -5.07
C ASP A 7 -35.39 33.55 -4.01
N ASN A 8 -35.54 32.31 -4.44
CA ASN A 8 -35.42 31.07 -3.68
C ASN A 8 -34.27 30.31 -4.31
N SER A 9 -33.11 30.30 -3.64
CA SER A 9 -32.05 29.34 -3.92
C SER A 9 -31.79 28.50 -2.68
N GLN A 10 -32.68 27.53 -2.53
CA GLN A 10 -32.58 26.23 -1.88
C GLN A 10 -31.22 25.83 -1.27
N GLN A 11 -31.30 25.60 0.04
CA GLN A 11 -30.45 24.75 0.87
C GLN A 11 -30.32 23.32 0.30
N GLN A 12 -29.10 22.80 0.36
CA GLN A 12 -28.79 21.36 0.34
C GLN A 12 -27.77 21.08 1.48
N PRO A 13 -27.81 19.92 2.15
CA PRO A 13 -27.69 19.79 3.61
C PRO A 13 -26.25 19.67 4.14
N GLN A 14 -26.08 20.04 5.41
CA GLN A 14 -24.87 19.81 6.22
C GLN A 14 -24.48 18.31 6.26
N PRO A 15 -23.22 17.97 6.02
CA PRO A 15 -22.62 16.76 6.55
C PRO A 15 -22.08 17.07 7.96
N THR A 16 -22.81 16.55 8.95
CA THR A 16 -22.47 16.25 10.34
C THR A 16 -20.98 16.35 10.76
N ASP A 17 -20.77 17.09 11.86
CA ASP A 17 -19.51 17.42 12.57
C ASP A 17 -18.62 16.24 13.03
N ASP A 18 -18.99 14.99 12.74
CA ASP A 18 -18.26 13.81 13.25
C ASP A 18 -16.98 13.49 12.46
N THR A 19 -16.81 14.05 11.26
CA THR A 19 -15.66 13.73 10.39
C THR A 19 -14.41 14.53 10.79
N ASN A 20 -14.57 15.66 11.47
CA ASN A 20 -13.43 16.52 11.85
C ASN A 20 -12.63 15.93 13.02
N ASN A 21 -13.30 15.18 13.90
CA ASN A 21 -12.65 14.54 15.07
C ASN A 21 -11.73 13.37 14.69
N GLN A 22 -11.94 12.71 13.54
CA GLN A 22 -11.09 11.59 13.12
C GLN A 22 -9.82 12.04 12.36
N VAL A 23 -9.79 13.26 11.82
CA VAL A 23 -8.60 13.82 11.18
C VAL A 23 -7.68 14.48 12.22
N GLU A 24 -8.20 14.84 13.40
CA GLU A 24 -7.40 15.45 14.47
C GLU A 24 -6.57 14.48 15.32
N GLU A 25 -6.84 13.16 15.32
CA GLU A 25 -5.98 12.17 16.01
C GLU A 25 -4.63 11.92 15.30
N ILE A 26 -4.40 12.50 14.12
CA ILE A 26 -3.09 12.55 13.44
C ILE A 26 -2.42 13.92 13.66
N LYS A 27 -2.79 14.67 14.71
CA LYS A 27 -1.91 15.66 15.31
C LYS A 27 -1.20 15.01 16.49
N LEU A 28 -0.12 14.28 16.20
CA LEU A 28 0.85 13.86 17.21
C LEU A 28 1.53 15.11 17.78
N ASP A 29 0.91 15.68 18.80
CA ASP A 29 1.46 16.46 19.91
C ASP A 29 2.81 17.14 19.62
N ASP A 30 2.74 18.31 18.98
CA ASP A 30 3.86 19.12 18.51
C ASP A 30 4.22 20.23 19.53
N SER A 31 4.19 19.93 20.83
CA SER A 31 4.39 20.97 21.86
C SER A 31 5.18 20.49 23.07
N GLN A 32 6.52 20.52 22.96
CA GLN A 32 7.44 21.16 23.94
C GLN A 32 8.91 20.88 23.57
N GLN A 33 9.54 21.92 23.03
CA GLN A 33 10.85 21.94 22.39
C GLN A 33 11.94 22.25 23.43
N ASP A 34 12.72 21.25 23.82
CA ASP A 34 13.96 21.46 24.59
C ASP A 34 15.08 21.90 23.64
N LYS A 35 15.59 23.10 23.93
CA LYS A 35 16.62 23.80 23.14
C LYS A 35 17.91 22.96 23.16
N ASN A 36 18.40 22.63 21.96
CA ASN A 36 19.72 22.07 21.64
C ASN A 36 19.87 20.55 21.37
N ARG A 37 18.79 19.84 21.01
CA ARG A 37 18.88 18.51 20.35
C ARG A 37 18.13 18.55 19.02
N LEU A 38 18.81 18.26 17.90
CA LEU A 38 18.19 18.16 16.56
C LEU A 38 17.11 17.06 16.47
N CYS A 39 16.98 16.21 17.49
CA CYS A 39 15.97 15.17 17.54
C CYS A 39 14.67 15.68 18.17
N LYS A 40 13.57 15.61 17.42
CA LYS A 40 12.21 15.96 17.87
C LYS A 40 11.56 14.82 18.65
N HIS A 41 11.99 14.57 19.89
CA HIS A 41 11.31 13.64 20.80
C HIS A 41 11.56 13.93 22.28
N ARG A 42 10.57 13.63 23.12
CA ARG A 42 10.70 13.68 24.58
C ARG A 42 11.47 12.45 25.10
N GLY A 43 12.60 12.67 25.78
CA GLY A 43 13.44 11.62 26.37
C GLY A 43 14.56 11.07 25.47
N SER A 44 15.05 9.86 25.77
CA SER A 44 16.13 9.21 25.02
C SER A 44 15.68 8.76 23.62
N CYS A 45 16.57 8.90 22.62
CA CYS A 45 16.33 8.45 21.24
C CYS A 45 15.92 6.97 21.19
N ILE A 46 16.55 6.16 22.05
CA ILE A 46 16.31 4.71 22.13
C ILE A 46 14.91 4.45 22.66
N HIS A 47 14.51 5.11 23.74
CA HIS A 47 13.18 4.95 24.33
C HIS A 47 12.07 5.34 23.35
N SER A 48 12.22 6.47 22.67
CA SER A 48 11.22 6.93 21.68
C SER A 48 11.12 5.99 20.47
N THR A 49 12.25 5.44 20.03
CA THR A 49 12.30 4.46 18.93
C THR A 49 11.65 3.15 19.36
N LEU A 50 11.99 2.62 20.53
CA LEU A 50 11.44 1.38 21.06
C LEU A 50 9.93 1.48 21.32
N TYR A 51 9.45 2.61 21.85
CA TYR A 51 8.03 2.88 22.00
C TYR A 51 7.30 2.86 20.64
N THR A 52 7.92 3.46 19.61
CA THR A 52 7.35 3.45 18.24
C THR A 52 7.32 2.05 17.66
N TRP A 53 8.36 1.24 17.88
CA TRP A 53 8.40 -0.18 17.48
C TRP A 53 7.30 -0.98 18.17
N ALA A 54 7.19 -0.88 19.50
CA ALA A 54 6.20 -1.61 20.27
C ALA A 54 4.77 -1.23 19.86
N ARG A 55 4.49 0.07 19.70
CA ARG A 55 3.19 0.56 19.22
C ARG A 55 2.90 0.08 17.79
N GLY A 56 3.88 0.14 16.90
CA GLY A 56 3.75 -0.37 15.52
C GLY A 56 3.47 -1.87 15.46
N LEU A 57 4.12 -2.65 16.32
CA LEU A 57 3.91 -4.09 16.44
C LEU A 57 2.49 -4.41 16.91
N LEU A 58 2.01 -3.71 17.95
CA LEU A 58 0.66 -3.91 18.50
C LEU A 58 -0.42 -3.55 17.48
N ILE A 59 -0.30 -2.40 16.82
CA ILE A 59 -1.26 -1.95 15.79
C ILE A 59 -1.25 -2.92 14.60
N GLY A 60 -0.07 -3.28 14.11
CA GLY A 60 0.07 -4.17 12.96
C GLY A 60 -0.46 -5.57 13.23
N TYR A 61 -0.10 -6.16 14.37
CA TYR A 61 -0.63 -7.44 14.80
C TYR A 61 -2.16 -7.38 14.98
N GLY A 62 -2.67 -6.35 15.66
CA GLY A 62 -4.09 -6.15 15.91
C GLY A 62 -4.91 -6.07 14.62
N LEU A 63 -4.44 -5.34 13.60
CA LEU A 63 -5.11 -5.21 12.31
C LEU A 63 -5.23 -6.55 11.57
N ARG A 64 -4.16 -7.34 11.54
CA ARG A 64 -4.17 -8.61 10.81
C ARG A 64 -4.89 -9.72 11.58
N ALA A 65 -4.77 -9.72 12.91
CA ALA A 65 -5.51 -10.61 13.79
C ALA A 65 -7.02 -10.35 13.73
N SER A 66 -7.45 -9.08 13.71
CA SER A 66 -8.87 -8.73 13.62
C SER A 66 -9.47 -9.16 12.27
N MET A 67 -8.77 -8.92 11.16
CA MET A 67 -9.21 -9.37 9.84
C MET A 67 -9.35 -10.91 9.78
N ALA A 68 -8.40 -11.64 10.35
CA ALA A 68 -8.46 -13.09 10.41
C ALA A 68 -9.63 -13.58 11.28
N LEU A 69 -9.85 -12.95 12.45
CA LEU A 69 -10.95 -13.27 13.35
C LEU A 69 -12.31 -13.00 12.69
N LEU A 70 -12.48 -11.86 12.02
CA LEU A 70 -13.70 -11.52 11.29
C LEU A 70 -14.01 -12.56 10.20
N SER A 71 -13.01 -12.98 9.43
CA SER A 71 -13.19 -14.03 8.41
C SER A 71 -13.63 -15.37 9.02
N ALA A 72 -13.08 -15.73 10.19
CA ALA A 72 -13.40 -16.97 10.89
C ALA A 72 -14.82 -16.97 11.49
N ILE A 73 -15.27 -15.80 11.97
CA ILE A 73 -16.64 -15.57 12.44
C ILE A 73 -17.62 -15.66 11.26
N PHE A 74 -17.34 -14.97 10.15
CA PHE A 74 -18.20 -14.95 8.98
C PHE A 74 -18.42 -16.33 8.37
N ILE A 75 -17.38 -17.18 8.35
CA ILE A 75 -17.44 -18.56 7.83
C ILE A 75 -18.04 -19.55 8.87
N ARG A 76 -18.54 -19.06 10.03
CA ARG A 76 -19.00 -19.85 11.18
C ARG A 76 -18.01 -20.94 11.64
N ARG A 77 -16.73 -20.83 11.24
CA ARG A 77 -15.69 -21.82 11.52
C ARG A 77 -15.32 -21.82 13.01
N LEU A 78 -15.54 -20.69 13.68
CA LEU A 78 -15.26 -20.49 15.09
C LEU A 78 -16.18 -21.31 16.03
N TYR A 79 -17.37 -21.70 15.57
CA TYR A 79 -18.35 -22.41 16.40
C TYR A 79 -17.99 -23.87 16.68
N LYS A 80 -17.21 -24.51 15.79
CA LYS A 80 -16.89 -25.94 15.94
C LYS A 80 -15.69 -26.20 16.85
N ASN A 81 -14.73 -25.28 16.98
CA ASN A 81 -13.55 -25.42 17.84
C ASN A 81 -12.84 -24.06 18.10
N PRO A 82 -13.20 -23.31 19.16
CA PRO A 82 -12.69 -21.95 19.37
C PRO A 82 -11.21 -21.91 19.79
N ARG A 83 -10.76 -22.80 20.69
CA ARG A 83 -9.40 -22.72 21.27
C ARG A 83 -8.29 -23.09 20.31
N LYS A 84 -8.51 -24.13 19.49
CA LYS A 84 -7.52 -24.58 18.50
C LYS A 84 -7.38 -23.59 17.35
N LEU A 85 -8.50 -23.02 16.91
CA LEU A 85 -8.52 -22.03 15.83
C LEU A 85 -7.92 -20.70 16.27
N VAL A 86 -8.21 -20.24 17.49
CA VAL A 86 -7.61 -19.00 18.04
C VAL A 86 -6.09 -19.16 18.19
N ASN A 87 -5.60 -20.25 18.77
CA ASN A 87 -4.14 -20.46 18.85
C ASN A 87 -3.49 -20.63 17.47
N GLN A 88 -4.13 -21.31 16.52
CA GLN A 88 -3.57 -21.43 15.17
C GLN A 88 -3.65 -20.14 14.35
N THR A 89 -4.66 -19.30 14.57
CA THR A 89 -4.90 -18.08 13.77
C THR A 89 -4.14 -16.89 14.35
N LEU A 90 -4.04 -16.78 15.68
CA LEU A 90 -3.31 -15.70 16.36
C LEU A 90 -1.80 -15.93 16.38
N LEU A 91 -1.32 -17.15 16.62
CA LEU A 91 0.11 -17.48 16.53
C LEU A 91 0.57 -17.83 15.11
N HIS A 92 -0.25 -17.60 14.08
CA HIS A 92 0.23 -17.81 12.72
C HIS A 92 1.40 -16.87 12.41
N LYS A 93 2.31 -17.31 11.54
CA LYS A 93 3.47 -16.50 11.14
C LYS A 93 3.05 -15.21 10.41
N ASP A 94 1.82 -15.17 9.89
CA ASP A 94 1.31 -14.06 9.08
C ASP A 94 0.98 -12.77 9.88
N PRO A 95 0.15 -12.78 10.95
CA PRO A 95 -0.06 -11.60 11.80
C PRO A 95 1.23 -11.07 12.43
N ILE A 96 2.08 -11.98 12.92
CA ILE A 96 3.35 -11.63 13.57
C ILE A 96 4.31 -11.00 12.56
N GLY A 97 4.45 -11.59 11.37
CA GLY A 97 5.31 -11.06 10.31
C GLY A 97 4.87 -9.68 9.83
N PHE A 98 3.56 -9.42 9.73
CA PHE A 98 3.05 -8.11 9.37
C PHE A 98 3.25 -7.06 10.49
N GLY A 99 3.02 -7.44 11.75
CA GLY A 99 3.31 -6.57 12.90
C GLY A 99 4.79 -6.20 12.98
N LEU A 100 5.69 -7.17 12.80
CA LEU A 100 7.14 -6.93 12.75
C LEU A 100 7.51 -6.00 11.60
N PHE A 101 6.97 -6.23 10.40
CA PHE A 101 7.19 -5.34 9.27
C PHE A 101 6.80 -3.88 9.58
N LEU A 102 5.61 -3.64 10.13
CA LEU A 102 5.16 -2.29 10.46
C LEU A 102 6.00 -1.65 11.57
N ALA A 103 6.39 -2.42 12.59
CA ALA A 103 7.27 -1.97 13.66
C ALA A 103 8.64 -1.53 13.13
N PHE A 104 9.28 -2.36 12.31
CA PHE A 104 10.58 -2.07 11.71
C PHE A 104 10.51 -0.96 10.66
N TYR A 105 9.42 -0.86 9.89
CA TYR A 105 9.25 0.22 8.92
C TYR A 105 9.15 1.58 9.61
N THR A 106 8.15 1.76 10.47
CA THR A 106 7.89 3.06 11.15
C THR A 106 8.99 3.42 12.14
N GLY A 107 9.40 2.43 12.92
CA GLY A 107 10.42 2.58 13.93
C GLY A 107 11.83 2.64 13.37
N GLY A 108 12.14 1.88 12.31
CA GLY A 108 13.40 1.96 11.59
C GLY A 108 13.57 3.32 10.92
N PHE A 109 12.52 3.87 10.30
CA PHE A 109 12.55 5.22 9.75
C PHE A 109 12.92 6.26 10.83
N LYS A 110 12.27 6.21 12.00
CA LYS A 110 12.56 7.11 13.12
C LYS A 110 13.97 6.91 13.67
N GLY A 111 14.37 5.65 13.89
CA GLY A 111 15.70 5.29 14.40
C GLY A 111 16.82 5.76 13.47
N VAL A 112 16.69 5.52 12.16
CA VAL A 112 17.68 5.95 11.16
C VAL A 112 17.72 7.47 11.05
N ASN A 113 16.59 8.17 11.10
CA ASN A 113 16.59 9.64 11.15
C ASN A 113 17.30 10.18 12.41
N CYS A 114 17.03 9.61 13.58
CA CYS A 114 17.74 10.00 14.82
C CYS A 114 19.24 9.73 14.72
N LEU A 115 19.65 8.59 14.15
CA LEU A 115 21.05 8.24 13.94
C LEU A 115 21.74 9.20 12.96
N LEU A 116 21.11 9.51 11.83
CA LEU A 116 21.65 10.44 10.84
C LEU A 116 21.75 11.86 11.39
N ARG A 117 20.79 12.30 12.22
CA ARG A 117 20.88 13.60 12.91
C ARG A 117 22.01 13.63 13.93
N ALA A 118 22.22 12.55 14.67
CA ALA A 118 23.33 12.44 15.62
C ALA A 118 24.71 12.51 14.93
N ILE A 119 24.86 11.88 13.77
CA ILE A 119 26.12 11.86 13.01
C ILE A 119 26.34 13.17 12.23
N ARG A 120 25.33 13.64 11.49
CA ARG A 120 25.50 14.71 10.49
C ARG A 120 25.13 16.10 11.01
N GLN A 121 24.43 16.18 12.14
CA GLN A 121 23.95 17.42 12.78
C GLN A 121 23.26 18.39 11.81
N LYS A 122 22.58 17.85 10.79
CA LYS A 122 21.84 18.59 9.75
C LYS A 122 20.55 17.85 9.40
N GLU A 123 19.51 18.60 9.05
CA GLU A 123 18.25 18.06 8.52
C GLU A 123 18.12 18.39 7.03
N ASP A 124 18.49 17.45 6.17
CA ASP A 124 18.34 17.56 4.72
C ASP A 124 17.34 16.52 4.20
N GLY A 125 16.74 16.78 3.02
CA GLY A 125 15.87 15.81 2.34
C GLY A 125 16.57 14.48 1.99
N TYR A 126 17.89 14.48 1.84
CA TYR A 126 18.69 13.27 1.65
C TYR A 126 18.64 12.33 2.86
N ASN A 127 18.58 12.86 4.08
CA ASN A 127 18.50 12.04 5.28
C ASN A 127 17.17 11.28 5.33
N SER A 128 16.07 11.93 4.95
CA SER A 128 14.76 11.28 4.86
C SER A 128 14.71 10.24 3.74
N ALA A 129 15.41 10.46 2.62
CA ALA A 129 15.50 9.48 1.54
C ALA A 129 16.26 8.22 1.97
N ILE A 130 17.41 8.37 2.64
CA ILE A 130 18.20 7.25 3.16
C ILE A 130 17.41 6.51 4.24
N ALA A 131 16.78 7.23 5.17
CA ALA A 131 15.95 6.64 6.21
C ALA A 131 14.76 5.86 5.63
N GLY A 132 14.13 6.39 4.58
CA GLY A 132 13.06 5.70 3.85
C GLY A 132 13.55 4.42 3.17
N PHE A 133 14.73 4.46 2.52
CA PHE A 133 15.31 3.28 1.86
C PHE A 133 15.64 2.17 2.87
N VAL A 134 16.30 2.51 3.97
CA VAL A 134 16.63 1.55 5.05
C VAL A 134 15.36 1.01 5.71
N ALA A 135 14.37 1.87 5.97
CA ALA A 135 13.08 1.43 6.49
C ALA A 135 12.33 0.52 5.51
N GLY A 136 12.40 0.80 4.20
CA GLY A 136 11.78 -0.02 3.16
C GLY A 136 12.36 -1.43 3.05
N ALA A 137 13.65 -1.61 3.38
CA ALA A 137 14.28 -2.93 3.45
C ALA A 137 13.60 -3.87 4.48
N SER A 138 12.83 -3.31 5.42
CA SER A 138 12.01 -4.11 6.35
C SER A 138 10.92 -4.95 5.64
N MET A 139 10.57 -4.63 4.38
CA MET A 139 9.67 -5.47 3.58
C MET A 139 10.15 -6.91 3.43
N MET A 140 11.45 -7.18 3.53
CA MET A 140 11.97 -8.55 3.49
C MET A 140 11.39 -9.44 4.61
N PHE A 141 10.94 -8.86 5.72
CA PHE A 141 10.31 -9.60 6.82
C PHE A 141 8.84 -9.96 6.53
N SER A 142 8.16 -9.24 5.63
CA SER A 142 6.77 -9.54 5.24
C SER A 142 6.70 -10.17 3.86
N LYS A 143 6.20 -11.41 3.78
CA LYS A 143 6.06 -12.15 2.51
C LYS A 143 4.85 -11.72 1.66
N SER A 144 4.12 -10.67 2.06
CA SER A 144 2.88 -10.28 1.37
C SER A 144 3.17 -9.36 0.18
N THR A 145 3.28 -9.93 -1.03
CA THR A 145 3.51 -9.18 -2.30
C THR A 145 2.47 -8.08 -2.54
N GLU A 146 1.24 -8.28 -2.10
CA GLU A 146 0.14 -7.31 -2.27
C GLU A 146 0.38 -6.03 -1.48
N VAL A 147 0.85 -6.17 -0.24
CA VAL A 147 1.22 -5.03 0.61
C VAL A 147 2.43 -4.30 0.03
N ALA A 148 3.41 -5.04 -0.48
CA ALA A 148 4.59 -4.46 -1.11
C ALA A 148 4.22 -3.62 -2.34
N LEU A 149 3.37 -4.17 -3.23
CA LEU A 149 2.91 -3.48 -4.42
C LEU A 149 2.06 -2.24 -4.07
N TYR A 150 1.19 -2.34 -3.06
CA TYR A 150 0.40 -1.20 -2.59
C TYR A 150 1.27 -0.06 -2.06
N LEU A 151 2.24 -0.38 -1.20
CA LEU A 151 3.15 0.61 -0.65
C LEU A 151 4.06 1.22 -1.72
N PHE A 152 4.48 0.43 -2.71
CA PHE A 152 5.20 0.94 -3.88
C PHE A 152 4.37 1.94 -4.67
N ALA A 153 3.09 1.63 -4.95
CA ALA A 153 2.18 2.55 -5.63
C ALA A 153 2.00 3.86 -4.84
N ARG A 154 1.83 3.79 -3.51
CA ARG A 154 1.75 4.97 -2.65
C ARG A 154 3.06 5.76 -2.58
N ALA A 155 4.20 5.09 -2.65
CA ALA A 155 5.50 5.74 -2.73
C ALA A 155 5.66 6.51 -4.06
N LEU A 156 5.23 5.92 -5.18
CA LEU A 156 5.22 6.60 -6.48
C LEU A 156 4.29 7.82 -6.49
N GLU A 157 3.09 7.70 -5.93
CA GLU A 157 2.16 8.82 -5.78
C GLU A 157 2.76 9.95 -4.93
N SER A 158 3.39 9.60 -3.79
CA SER A 158 4.09 10.56 -2.94
C SER A 158 5.25 11.24 -3.68
N LEU A 159 6.02 10.49 -4.46
CA LEU A 159 7.11 11.01 -5.27
C LEU A 159 6.60 11.96 -6.36
N PHE A 160 5.51 11.61 -7.03
CA PHE A 160 4.86 12.46 -8.03
C PHE A 160 4.37 13.77 -7.39
N ASN A 161 3.72 13.68 -6.23
CA ASN A 161 3.28 14.85 -5.47
C ASN A 161 4.46 15.73 -5.01
N ALA A 162 5.59 15.12 -4.63
CA ALA A 162 6.81 15.84 -4.29
C ALA A 162 7.43 16.51 -5.52
N ALA A 163 7.44 15.84 -6.67
CA ALA A 163 7.95 16.37 -7.93
C ALA A 163 7.08 17.53 -8.45
N TRP A 164 5.76 17.42 -8.32
CA TRP A 164 4.79 18.49 -8.60
C TRP A 164 5.05 19.73 -7.75
N LYS A 165 5.18 19.57 -6.42
CA LYS A 165 5.46 20.68 -5.50
C LYS A 165 6.77 21.40 -5.79
N ARG A 166 7.77 20.68 -6.33
CA ARG A 166 9.08 21.24 -6.71
C ARG A 166 9.12 21.82 -8.14
N GLY A 167 8.02 21.74 -8.88
CA GLY A 167 7.91 22.26 -10.25
C GLY A 167 8.58 21.42 -11.33
N TYR A 168 9.01 20.19 -11.03
CA TYR A 168 9.65 19.30 -12.02
C TYR A 168 8.67 18.71 -13.02
N VAL A 169 7.41 18.55 -12.65
CA VAL A 169 6.37 17.92 -13.48
C VAL A 169 5.25 18.92 -13.68
N LYS A 170 4.73 19.03 -14.90
CA LYS A 170 3.53 19.84 -15.20
C LYS A 170 2.28 18.98 -15.03
N SER A 171 1.25 19.50 -14.38
CA SER A 171 0.02 18.76 -14.08
C SER A 171 -0.69 18.50 -15.40
N TRP A 172 -0.84 17.23 -15.72
CA TRP A 172 -1.56 16.78 -16.90
C TRP A 172 -2.95 16.31 -16.46
N LYS A 173 -4.00 16.99 -16.96
CA LYS A 173 -5.40 16.73 -16.61
C LYS A 173 -5.83 15.26 -16.69
N HIS A 174 -5.19 14.44 -17.53
CA HIS A 174 -5.50 13.01 -17.72
C HIS A 174 -4.27 12.10 -17.60
N GLY A 175 -3.26 12.53 -16.84
CA GLY A 175 -2.02 11.76 -16.69
C GLY A 175 -2.22 10.40 -16.01
N ASP A 176 -3.17 10.31 -15.09
CA ASP A 176 -3.61 9.07 -14.42
C ASP A 176 -4.21 8.07 -15.42
N THR A 177 -5.05 8.56 -16.34
CA THR A 177 -5.66 7.73 -17.39
C THR A 177 -4.61 7.25 -18.38
N ALA A 178 -3.70 8.13 -18.81
CA ALA A 178 -2.60 7.75 -19.70
C ALA A 178 -1.68 6.70 -19.06
N LEU A 179 -1.34 6.87 -17.78
CA LEU A 179 -0.55 5.90 -17.02
C LEU A 179 -1.28 4.55 -16.90
N PHE A 180 -2.59 4.58 -16.63
CA PHE A 180 -3.40 3.37 -16.59
C PHE A 180 -3.42 2.65 -17.94
N CYS A 181 -3.71 3.36 -19.03
CA CYS A 181 -3.69 2.79 -20.39
C CYS A 181 -2.32 2.20 -20.74
N PHE A 182 -1.23 2.88 -20.38
CA PHE A 182 0.12 2.38 -20.60
C PHE A 182 0.41 1.09 -19.81
N CYS A 183 0.15 1.08 -18.49
CA CYS A 183 0.33 -0.10 -17.65
C CYS A 183 -0.52 -1.30 -18.12
N THR A 184 -1.77 -1.04 -18.48
CA THR A 184 -2.68 -2.07 -18.99
C THR A 184 -2.24 -2.58 -20.36
N SER A 185 -1.75 -1.71 -21.25
CA SER A 185 -1.18 -2.11 -22.55
C SER A 185 0.03 -3.03 -22.36
N VAL A 186 0.97 -2.68 -21.48
CA VAL A 186 2.14 -3.52 -21.16
C VAL A 186 1.71 -4.87 -20.56
N MET A 187 0.73 -4.87 -19.66
CA MET A 187 0.20 -6.10 -19.08
C MET A 187 -0.43 -7.03 -20.13
N PHE A 188 -1.25 -6.49 -21.04
CA PHE A 188 -1.85 -7.27 -22.12
C PHE A 188 -0.82 -7.76 -23.13
N TYR A 189 0.19 -6.95 -23.43
CA TYR A 189 1.31 -7.38 -24.27
C TYR A 189 2.02 -8.60 -23.65
N ALA A 190 2.38 -8.52 -22.37
CA ALA A 190 2.99 -9.63 -21.65
C ALA A 190 2.08 -10.87 -21.60
N PHE A 191 0.78 -10.67 -21.42
CA PHE A 191 -0.21 -11.75 -21.43
C PHE A 191 -0.33 -12.49 -22.78
N VAL A 192 -0.22 -11.78 -23.90
CA VAL A 192 -0.31 -12.38 -25.24
C VAL A 192 0.96 -13.17 -25.57
N TRP A 193 2.13 -12.59 -25.30
CA TRP A 193 3.42 -13.18 -25.70
C TRP A 193 3.95 -14.20 -24.70
N GLU A 194 3.76 -13.97 -23.40
CA GLU A 194 4.35 -14.78 -22.33
C GLU A 194 3.41 -14.92 -21.11
N PRO A 195 2.28 -15.64 -21.26
CA PRO A 195 1.27 -15.78 -20.21
C PRO A 195 1.81 -16.43 -18.93
N ASN A 196 2.88 -17.24 -19.02
CA ASN A 196 3.50 -17.90 -17.88
C ASN A 196 4.18 -16.93 -16.89
N THR A 197 4.58 -15.74 -17.36
CA THR A 197 5.18 -14.69 -16.53
C THR A 197 4.11 -13.95 -15.70
N VAL A 198 2.85 -14.03 -16.12
CA VAL A 198 1.74 -13.34 -15.47
C VAL A 198 1.23 -14.15 -14.28
N ARG A 199 0.88 -13.46 -13.18
CA ARG A 199 0.44 -14.10 -11.93
C ARG A 199 -0.78 -15.02 -12.22
N PRO A 200 -0.77 -16.31 -11.83
CA PRO A 200 -1.83 -17.26 -12.19
C PRO A 200 -3.24 -16.85 -11.73
N SER A 201 -3.33 -16.10 -10.63
CA SER A 201 -4.59 -15.54 -10.13
C SER A 201 -5.20 -14.55 -11.14
N TYR A 202 -4.37 -13.75 -11.79
CA TYR A 202 -4.81 -12.78 -12.80
C TYR A 202 -5.25 -13.48 -14.09
N LEU A 203 -4.56 -14.54 -14.52
CA LEU A 203 -5.00 -15.37 -15.64
C LEU A 203 -6.40 -15.97 -15.39
N LYS A 204 -6.63 -16.52 -14.19
CA LYS A 204 -7.95 -17.03 -13.79
C LYS A 204 -9.03 -15.95 -13.81
N PHE A 205 -8.68 -14.73 -13.36
CA PHE A 205 -9.58 -13.59 -13.43
C PHE A 205 -9.91 -13.22 -14.88
N LEU A 206 -8.92 -13.12 -15.76
CA LEU A 206 -9.11 -12.84 -17.18
C LEU A 206 -9.97 -13.92 -17.85
N SER A 207 -9.70 -15.20 -17.61
CA SER A 207 -10.53 -16.32 -18.10
C SER A 207 -11.96 -16.26 -17.58
N LYS A 208 -12.16 -15.84 -16.33
CA LYS A 208 -13.51 -15.62 -15.79
C LYS A 208 -14.24 -14.46 -16.48
N VAL A 209 -13.53 -13.37 -16.79
CA VAL A 209 -14.11 -12.18 -17.45
C VAL A 209 -14.42 -12.45 -18.92
N ALA A 210 -13.58 -13.19 -19.63
CA ALA A 210 -13.78 -13.49 -21.05
C ALA A 210 -14.84 -14.55 -21.34
N GLY A 211 -15.22 -15.36 -20.34
CA GLY A 211 -16.29 -16.34 -20.44
C GLY A 211 -15.84 -17.74 -20.02
N LYS A 212 -16.77 -18.46 -19.37
CA LYS A 212 -16.54 -19.74 -18.66
C LYS A 212 -15.92 -20.85 -19.52
N ASP A 213 -16.10 -20.79 -20.84
CA ASP A 213 -15.70 -21.85 -21.78
C ASP A 213 -14.41 -21.53 -22.56
N ARG A 214 -13.75 -20.40 -22.28
CA ARG A 214 -12.53 -19.99 -23.00
C ARG A 214 -11.37 -19.84 -22.03
N ASP A 215 -10.50 -20.84 -21.98
CA ASP A 215 -9.19 -20.69 -21.35
C ASP A 215 -8.32 -19.79 -22.25
N LEU A 216 -8.27 -18.49 -21.96
CA LEU A 216 -7.53 -17.57 -22.82
C LEU A 216 -6.06 -17.96 -22.95
N SER A 217 -5.47 -18.61 -21.93
CA SER A 217 -4.07 -19.05 -22.00
C SER A 217 -3.83 -20.00 -23.18
N GLN A 218 -4.80 -20.87 -23.47
CA GLN A 218 -4.76 -21.79 -24.61
C GLN A 218 -5.04 -21.06 -25.94
N VAL A 219 -5.89 -20.05 -25.92
CA VAL A 219 -6.18 -19.25 -27.12
C VAL A 219 -4.95 -18.43 -27.51
N THR A 220 -4.30 -17.74 -26.55
CA THR A 220 -3.07 -16.98 -26.82
C THR A 220 -1.88 -17.89 -27.15
N SER A 221 -1.80 -19.12 -26.61
CA SER A 221 -0.77 -20.08 -27.05
C SER A 221 -0.94 -20.46 -28.53
N LYS A 222 -2.16 -20.77 -28.98
CA LYS A 222 -2.44 -21.09 -30.38
C LYS A 222 -2.17 -19.92 -31.32
N ILE A 223 -2.61 -18.71 -30.96
CA ILE A 223 -2.36 -17.49 -31.76
C ILE A 223 -0.85 -17.27 -31.93
N ARG A 224 -0.09 -17.48 -30.85
CA ARG A 224 1.37 -17.34 -30.84
C ARG A 224 2.07 -18.42 -31.66
N GLU A 225 1.63 -19.67 -31.59
CA GLU A 225 2.14 -20.75 -32.46
C GLU A 225 1.92 -20.40 -33.95
N LEU A 226 0.73 -19.93 -34.32
CA LEU A 226 0.44 -19.50 -35.68
C LEU A 226 1.35 -18.35 -36.13
N TYR A 227 1.59 -17.38 -35.25
CA TYR A 227 2.51 -16.28 -35.53
C TYR A 227 3.95 -16.77 -35.74
N TYR A 228 4.43 -17.70 -34.92
CA TYR A 228 5.78 -18.26 -35.05
C TYR A 228 5.94 -19.06 -36.34
N ILE A 229 4.94 -19.89 -36.69
CA ILE A 229 4.91 -20.63 -37.97
C ILE A 229 4.92 -19.68 -39.16
N SER A 230 4.11 -18.62 -39.12
CA SER A 230 4.04 -17.62 -40.20
C SER A 230 5.34 -16.87 -40.42
N ASN A 231 6.17 -16.70 -39.38
CA ASN A 231 7.44 -15.97 -39.46
C ASN A 231 8.66 -16.90 -39.57
N GLY A 232 8.46 -18.22 -39.70
CA GLY A 232 9.57 -19.19 -39.79
C GLY A 232 10.42 -19.29 -38.52
N ILE A 233 9.92 -18.80 -37.39
CA ILE A 233 10.61 -18.83 -36.10
C ILE A 233 10.24 -20.14 -35.41
N LYS A 234 11.24 -20.95 -35.03
CA LYS A 234 10.97 -22.17 -34.25
C LYS A 234 10.37 -21.78 -32.90
N PRO A 235 9.20 -22.34 -32.52
CA PRO A 235 8.60 -22.04 -31.23
C PRO A 235 9.57 -22.53 -30.14
N THR A 236 10.00 -21.61 -29.28
CA THR A 236 10.74 -21.95 -28.08
C THR A 236 9.78 -22.72 -27.17
N ALA A 237 10.01 -24.01 -26.99
CA ALA A 237 9.25 -24.81 -26.04
C ALA A 237 9.44 -24.20 -24.64
N ALA A 238 8.36 -23.71 -24.07
CA ALA A 238 8.26 -23.29 -22.68
C ALA A 238 7.56 -24.38 -21.87
#